data_AF-A0A3B9R644-F1
#
_entry.id   AF-A0A3B9R644-F1
#
_cell.length_a   1.000
_cell.length_b   1.000
_cell.length_c   1.000
_cell.angle_alpha   90.00
_cell.angle_beta   90.00
_cell.angle_gamma   90.00
#
_symmetry.space_group_name_H-M   'P 1'
#
loop_
_entity.id
_entity.type
_entity.pdbx_description
1 polymer ?
#
loop_
_entity_poly.entity_id
_entity_poly.type
_entity_poly.pdbx_seq_one_letter_code
_entity_poly.pdbx_strand_id
1 'polypeptide(L)'
;MKNILITTDFSDNAWNAIFTALKIYAEVECHFYSLHAYEPTPLNLMGAKSQQRLGAIYDSLSKYSAQELEEVLSYLKTNHKNPKHQFTTLSKPGNLETAVENVIHKNDIDF
;
A
#
# COMPACT_ATOMS: atom_id res chain seq x y z
N MET A 1 -14.36 -5.35 14.83
CA MET A 1 -13.39 -4.65 13.98
C MET A 1 -13.46 -5.14 12.54
N LYS A 2 -13.51 -4.23 11.57
CA LYS A 2 -13.51 -4.50 10.12
C LYS A 2 -12.11 -4.31 9.54
N ASN A 3 -11.66 -5.23 8.71
CA ASN A 3 -10.37 -5.16 8.03
C ASN A 3 -10.58 -4.61 6.62
N ILE A 4 -10.02 -3.43 6.34
CA ILE A 4 -10.24 -2.72 5.07
C ILE A 4 -8.91 -2.61 4.35
N LEU A 5 -8.84 -3.10 3.11
CA LEU A 5 -7.69 -2.96 2.23
C LEU A 5 -7.86 -1.74 1.33
N ILE A 6 -6.85 -0.88 1.32
CA ILE A 6 -6.77 0.26 0.40
C ILE A 6 -5.50 0.10 -0.42
N THR A 7 -5.64 -0.02 -1.73
CA THR A 7 -4.51 0.03 -2.64
C THR A 7 -4.11 1.48 -2.92
N THR A 8 -2.82 1.75 -3.01
CA THR A 8 -2.30 3.08 -3.30
C THR A 8 -1.19 3.03 -4.33
N ASP A 9 -1.17 4.00 -5.23
CA ASP A 9 -0.06 4.38 -6.11
C ASP A 9 0.53 5.75 -5.70
N PHE A 10 0.18 6.22 -4.50
CA PHE A 10 0.54 7.52 -3.91
C PHE A 10 0.05 8.76 -4.66
N SER A 11 -0.78 8.59 -5.70
CA SER A 11 -1.38 9.70 -6.41
C SER A 11 -2.39 10.47 -5.54
N ASP A 12 -2.73 11.69 -5.96
CA ASP A 12 -3.81 12.47 -5.35
C ASP A 12 -5.14 11.69 -5.32
N ASN A 13 -5.39 10.86 -6.32
CA ASN A 13 -6.57 10.00 -6.37
C ASN A 13 -6.53 8.91 -5.28
N ALA A 14 -5.37 8.30 -5.05
CA ALA A 14 -5.21 7.33 -3.96
C ALA A 14 -5.38 7.99 -2.59
N TRP A 15 -4.85 9.20 -2.39
CA TRP A 15 -5.09 9.98 -1.17
C TRP A 15 -6.57 10.32 -0.96
N ASN A 16 -7.26 10.73 -2.03
CA ASN A 16 -8.71 10.96 -1.99
C ASN A 16 -9.48 9.69 -1.62
N ALA A 17 -9.07 8.53 -2.14
CA ALA A 17 -9.67 7.24 -1.78
C ALA A 17 -9.45 6.90 -0.30
N ILE A 18 -8.23 7.11 0.23
CA ILE A 18 -7.92 6.93 1.66
C ILE A 18 -8.84 7.81 2.52
N PHE A 19 -8.92 9.11 2.24
CA PHE A 19 -9.76 10.02 3.01
C PHE A 19 -11.25 9.71 2.90
N THR A 20 -11.68 9.22 1.74
CA THR A 20 -13.07 8.82 1.53
C THR A 20 -13.40 7.58 2.36
N ALA A 21 -12.55 6.56 2.35
CA ALA A 21 -12.73 5.36 3.18
C ALA A 21 -12.78 5.73 4.68
N LEU A 22 -11.89 6.60 5.15
CA LEU A 22 -11.90 7.07 6.54
C LEU A 22 -13.21 7.78 6.93
N LYS A 23 -13.83 8.52 6.01
CA LYS A 23 -15.12 9.19 6.25
C LYS A 23 -16.28 8.20 6.23
N ILE A 24 -16.31 7.28 5.26
CA ILE A 24 -17.35 6.26 5.13
C ILE A 24 -17.42 5.40 6.40
N TYR A 25 -16.27 5.06 6.96
CA TYR A 25 -16.16 4.18 8.12
C TYR A 25 -15.96 4.91 9.45
N ALA A 26 -16.19 6.23 9.52
CA ALA A 26 -15.85 7.05 10.69
C ALA A 26 -16.42 6.52 12.02
N GLU A 27 -17.58 5.87 12.00
CA GLU A 27 -18.23 5.33 13.20
C GLU A 27 -17.98 3.83 13.45
N VAL A 28 -17.25 3.16 12.56
CA VAL A 28 -16.99 1.73 12.60
C VAL A 28 -15.57 1.49 13.13
N GLU A 29 -15.41 0.48 13.98
CA GLU A 29 -14.09 0.03 14.40
C GLU A 29 -13.38 -0.68 13.24
N CYS A 30 -12.28 -0.12 12.75
CA CYS A 30 -11.64 -0.52 11.51
C CYS A 30 -10.12 -0.64 11.64
N HIS A 31 -9.55 -1.64 10.97
CA HIS A 31 -8.13 -1.75 10.70
C HIS A 31 -7.89 -1.55 9.21
N PHE A 32 -7.26 -0.44 8.85
CA PHE A 32 -6.94 -0.10 7.46
C PHE A 32 -5.55 -0.63 7.08
N TYR A 33 -5.50 -1.40 6.01
CA TYR A 33 -4.28 -1.90 5.39
C TYR A 33 -4.02 -1.08 4.13
N SER A 34 -2.97 -0.26 4.12
CA SER A 34 -2.52 0.46 2.93
C SER A 34 -1.50 -0.38 2.17
N LEU A 35 -1.85 -0.82 0.96
CA LEU A 35 -1.05 -1.71 0.13
C LEU A 35 -0.50 -0.97 -1.10
N HIS A 36 0.81 -1.02 -1.27
CA HIS A 36 1.47 -0.68 -2.52
C HIS A 36 2.17 -1.92 -3.09
N ALA A 37 1.79 -2.30 -4.30
CA ALA A 37 2.42 -3.37 -5.06
C ALA A 37 3.40 -2.77 -6.08
N TYR A 38 4.59 -3.35 -6.23
CA TYR A 38 5.61 -2.82 -7.14
C TYR A 38 6.26 -3.90 -7.99
N GLU A 39 6.42 -3.62 -9.27
CA GLU A 39 7.19 -4.42 -10.21
C GLU A 39 7.92 -3.54 -11.22
N PRO A 40 9.05 -4.00 -11.79
CA PRO A 40 9.73 -3.28 -12.84
C PRO A 40 8.83 -3.07 -14.05
N THR A 41 8.83 -1.86 -14.59
CA THR A 41 8.13 -1.58 -15.85
C THR A 41 8.79 -2.31 -17.02
N PRO A 42 8.09 -2.52 -18.16
CA PRO A 42 8.70 -3.09 -19.36
C PRO A 42 9.98 -2.36 -19.79
N LEU A 43 10.02 -1.03 -19.63
CA LEU A 43 11.22 -0.23 -19.92
C LEU A 43 12.39 -0.55 -18.98
N ASN A 44 12.13 -0.76 -17.69
CA ASN A 44 13.15 -1.19 -16.73
C ASN A 44 13.75 -2.54 -17.13
N LEU A 45 12.93 -3.45 -17.64
CA LEU A 45 13.34 -4.79 -18.07
C LEU A 45 14.20 -4.75 -19.35
N MET A 46 13.89 -3.89 -20.33
CA MET A 46 14.71 -3.72 -21.54
C MET A 46 16.15 -3.29 -21.22
N GLY A 47 16.33 -2.50 -20.15
CA GLY A 47 17.64 -2.05 -19.68
C GLY A 47 18.35 -3.03 -18.71
N ALA A 48 17.65 -4.06 -18.22
CA ALA A 48 18.13 -5.01 -17.23
C ALA A 48 18.92 -6.16 -17.87
N LYS A 49 20.17 -5.88 -18.31
CA LYS A 49 21.02 -6.88 -18.99
C LYS A 49 21.63 -7.95 -18.06
N SER A 50 21.44 -7.84 -16.73
CA SER A 50 21.98 -8.79 -15.76
C SER A 50 21.08 -8.95 -14.53
N GLN A 51 21.18 -10.09 -13.85
CA GLN A 51 20.46 -10.37 -12.60
C GLN A 51 20.79 -9.35 -11.50
N GLN A 52 22.05 -8.93 -11.40
CA GLN A 52 22.46 -7.90 -10.44
C GLN A 52 21.75 -6.56 -10.66
N ARG A 53 21.60 -6.13 -11.92
CA ARG A 53 20.88 -4.89 -12.25
C ARG A 53 19.40 -5.02 -11.95
N LEU A 54 18.79 -6.17 -12.26
CA LEU A 54 17.40 -6.43 -11.93
C LEU A 54 17.16 -6.39 -10.41
N GLY A 55 18.05 -7.00 -9.62
CA GLY A 55 18.02 -6.93 -8.17
C GLY A 55 18.07 -5.49 -7.65
N ALA A 56 18.99 -4.67 -8.16
CA ALA A 56 19.08 -3.26 -7.79
C ALA A 56 17.80 -2.46 -8.12
N ILE A 57 17.12 -2.78 -9.22
CA ILE A 57 15.82 -2.17 -9.57
C ILE A 57 14.76 -2.55 -8.53
N TYR A 58 14.63 -3.84 -8.19
CA TYR A 58 13.69 -4.29 -7.17
C TYR A 58 13.98 -3.65 -5.79
N ASP A 59 15.25 -3.56 -5.40
CA ASP A 59 15.64 -2.91 -4.14
C ASP A 59 15.25 -1.42 -4.13
N SER A 60 15.42 -0.73 -5.26
CA SER A 60 15.01 0.67 -5.39
C SER A 60 13.49 0.84 -5.29
N LEU A 61 12.72 -0.02 -5.96
CA LEU A 61 11.25 0.01 -5.92
C LEU A 61 10.73 -0.31 -4.52
N SER A 62 11.33 -1.29 -3.85
CA SER A 62 11.00 -1.67 -2.47
C SER A 62 11.23 -0.52 -1.50
N LYS A 63 12.39 0.15 -1.59
CA LYS A 63 12.71 1.33 -0.77
C LYS A 63 11.74 2.47 -1.01
N TYR A 64 11.44 2.78 -2.27
CA TYR A 64 10.47 3.81 -2.63
C TYR A 64 9.10 3.50 -2.02
N SER A 65 8.58 2.28 -2.26
CA SER A 65 7.29 1.85 -1.72
C SER A 65 7.25 1.93 -0.19
N ALA A 66 8.30 1.50 0.50
CA ALA A 66 8.38 1.56 1.96
C ALA A 66 8.40 3.00 2.49
N GLN A 67 9.19 3.88 1.87
CA GLN A 67 9.29 5.29 2.28
C GLN A 67 7.95 6.01 2.11
N GLU A 68 7.33 5.92 0.94
CA GLU A 68 6.05 6.59 0.68
C GLU A 68 4.93 6.06 1.60
N LEU A 69 4.89 4.75 1.85
CA LEU A 69 3.95 4.18 2.82
C LEU A 69 4.20 4.70 4.24
N GLU A 70 5.46 4.89 4.65
CA GLU A 70 5.80 5.49 5.93
C GLU A 70 5.33 6.94 6.01
N GLU A 71 5.44 7.71 4.93
CA GLU A 71 4.90 9.08 4.84
C GLU A 71 3.37 9.08 4.98
N VAL A 72 2.67 8.17 4.30
CA VAL A 72 1.22 7.99 4.46
C VAL A 72 0.86 7.69 5.92
N LEU A 73 1.55 6.71 6.53
CA LEU A 73 1.28 6.30 7.91
C LEU A 73 1.57 7.42 8.92
N SER A 74 2.66 8.15 8.72
CA SER A 74 3.06 9.28 9.56
C SER A 74 2.02 10.40 9.49
N TYR A 75 1.55 10.73 8.28
CA TYR A 75 0.49 11.70 8.08
C TYR A 75 -0.80 11.27 8.81
N LEU A 76 -1.22 10.01 8.63
CA LEU A 76 -2.45 9.50 9.25
C LEU A 76 -2.33 9.47 10.78
N LYS A 77 -1.21 9.00 11.35
CA LYS A 77 -0.98 9.04 12.79
C LYS A 77 -1.01 10.46 13.35
N THR A 78 -0.52 11.43 12.59
CA THR A 78 -0.47 12.84 13.01
C THR A 78 -1.84 13.51 12.92
N ASN A 79 -2.58 13.31 11.82
CA ASN A 79 -3.76 14.09 11.47
C ASN A 79 -5.10 13.36 11.70
N HIS A 80 -5.10 12.03 11.77
CA HIS A 80 -6.30 11.22 11.96
C HIS A 80 -6.36 10.67 13.39
N LYS A 81 -7.10 11.36 14.27
CA LYS A 81 -7.19 11.03 15.71
C LYS A 81 -8.40 10.18 16.10
N ASN A 82 -9.02 9.47 15.16
CA ASN A 82 -10.15 8.61 15.48
C ASN A 82 -9.65 7.34 16.20
N PRO A 83 -10.01 7.11 17.48
CA PRO A 83 -9.53 5.95 18.23
C PRO A 83 -10.11 4.61 17.73
N LYS A 84 -11.16 4.64 16.91
CA LYS A 84 -11.76 3.44 16.29
C LYS A 84 -10.92 2.90 15.12
N HIS A 85 -9.95 3.67 14.62
CA HIS A 85 -9.23 3.35 13.38
C HIS A 85 -7.77 3.01 13.68
N GLN A 86 -7.32 1.87 13.16
CA GLN A 86 -5.92 1.43 13.19
C GLN A 86 -5.36 1.34 11.76
N PHE A 87 -4.04 1.35 11.63
CA PHE A 87 -3.36 1.41 10.33
C PHE A 87 -2.19 0.44 10.24
N THR A 88 -2.04 -0.21 9.10
CA THR A 88 -0.85 -1.00 8.73
C THR A 88 -0.51 -0.76 7.27
N THR A 89 0.78 -0.69 6.99
CA THR A 89 1.30 -0.52 5.62
C THR A 89 1.87 -1.83 5.11
N LEU A 90 1.64 -2.11 3.83
CA LEU A 90 2.06 -3.34 3.16
C LEU A 90 2.79 -2.96 1.87
N SER A 91 4.10 -3.14 1.85
CA SER A 91 4.92 -3.03 0.65
C SER A 91 5.13 -4.42 0.06
N LYS A 92 4.68 -4.66 -1.18
CA LYS A 92 4.69 -6.00 -1.81
C LYS A 92 5.31 -5.99 -3.20
N PRO A 93 6.29 -6.85 -3.50
CA PRO A 93 6.76 -7.01 -4.87
C PRO A 93 5.73 -7.76 -5.71
N GLY A 94 5.75 -7.50 -7.02
CA GLY A 94 4.87 -8.11 -8.02
C GLY A 94 3.71 -7.22 -8.42
N ASN A 95 2.86 -7.74 -9.30
CA ASN A 95 1.67 -7.05 -9.77
C ASN A 95 0.64 -6.85 -8.64
N LEU A 96 -0.25 -5.87 -8.86
CA LEU A 96 -1.24 -5.48 -7.87
C LEU A 96 -2.28 -6.58 -7.58
N GLU A 97 -2.75 -7.29 -8.61
CA GLU A 97 -3.80 -8.30 -8.50
C GLU A 97 -3.39 -9.42 -7.54
N THR A 98 -2.21 -10.02 -7.78
CA THR A 98 -1.67 -11.08 -6.93
C THR A 98 -1.33 -10.56 -5.54
N ALA A 99 -0.85 -9.33 -5.41
CA ALA A 99 -0.59 -8.73 -4.10
C ALA A 99 -1.88 -8.57 -3.28
N VAL A 100 -2.96 -8.10 -3.91
CA VAL A 100 -4.28 -7.94 -3.30
C VAL A 100 -4.83 -9.30 -2.86
N GLU A 101 -4.83 -10.31 -3.74
CA GLU A 101 -5.31 -11.65 -3.42
C GLU A 101 -4.59 -12.25 -2.20
N ASN A 102 -3.26 -12.17 -2.18
CA ASN A 102 -2.45 -12.64 -1.05
C ASN A 102 -2.77 -11.92 0.26
N VAL A 103 -3.02 -10.60 0.21
CA VAL A 103 -3.35 -9.81 1.39
C VAL A 103 -4.74 -10.14 1.89
N ILE A 104 -5.72 -10.31 1.00
CA ILE A 104 -7.08 -10.72 1.34
C ILE A 104 -7.06 -12.04 2.10
N HIS A 105 -6.38 -13.08 1.57
CA HIS A 105 -6.33 -14.39 2.21
C HIS A 105 -5.58 -14.40 3.54
N LYS A 106 -4.57 -13.55 3.72
CA LYS A 106 -3.72 -13.56 4.93
C LYS A 106 -4.30 -12.75 6.08
N ASN A 107 -5.10 -11.72 5.81
CA ASN A 107 -5.53 -10.75 6.81
C ASN A 107 -7.05 -10.69 6.99
N ASP A 108 -7.79 -11.67 6.44
CA ASP A 108 -9.26 -11.74 6.53
C ASP A 108 -9.92 -10.39 6.17
N ILE A 109 -9.57 -9.85 5.00
CA ILE A 109 -10.05 -8.54 4.55
C ILE A 109 -11.56 -8.62 4.28
N ASP A 110 -12.32 -7.69 4.88
CA ASP A 110 -13.77 -7.55 4.67
C ASP A 110 -14.10 -6.75 3.39
N PHE A 111 -13.28 -5.74 3.09
CA PHE A 111 -13.48 -4.78 1.99
C PHE A 111 -12.17 -4.35 1.36
#